data_AF-A0A241WQB4-F1
#
_entry.id   AF-A0A241WQB4-F1
#
_cell.length_a   1.000
_cell.length_b   1.000
_cell.length_c   1.000
_cell.angle_alpha   90.00
_cell.angle_beta   90.00
_cell.angle_gamma   90.00
#
_symmetry.space_group_name_H-M   'P 1'
#
loop_
_entity.id
_entity.type
_entity.pdbx_description
1 polymer ?
#
loop_
_entity_poly.entity_id
_entity_poly.type
_entity_poly.pdbx_seq_one_letter_code
_entity_poly.pdbx_strand_id
1 'polypeptide(L)' 'MLRDSHYPPLFFEVWGDYMKDLIPKREALMDFVKITLGYEIVLFGELCIAQHPSNQYFKIEIGDQRSLSMARLK' A
#
# COMPACT_ATOMS: atom_id res chain seq x y z
N MET A 1 5.85 17.84 4.39
CA MET A 1 5.70 16.72 5.34
C MET A 1 6.02 15.35 4.70
N LEU A 2 5.39 14.92 3.59
CA LEU A 2 5.80 13.69 2.87
C LEU A 2 6.84 13.95 1.76
N ARG A 3 6.69 15.06 1.04
CA ARG A 3 7.64 15.53 0.02
C ARG A 3 9.05 15.74 0.60
N ASP A 4 9.12 16.33 1.80
CA ASP A 4 10.39 16.63 2.47
C ASP A 4 11.08 15.37 3.02
N SER A 5 10.31 14.30 3.23
CA SER A 5 10.81 12.97 3.60
C SER A 5 11.07 12.07 2.38
N HIS A 6 11.08 12.67 1.17
CA HIS A 6 11.30 11.99 -0.10
C HIS A 6 10.32 10.83 -0.38
N TYR A 7 9.06 10.96 0.06
CA TYR A 7 8.03 9.95 -0.17
C TYR A 7 8.45 8.55 0.31
N PRO A 8 8.54 8.31 1.63
CA PRO A 8 8.91 7.00 2.15
C PRO A 8 7.83 5.96 1.82
N PRO A 9 8.17 4.67 1.66
CA PRO A 9 7.20 3.59 1.57
C PRO A 9 6.27 3.56 2.79
N LEU A 10 5.00 3.25 2.56
CA LEU A 10 4.00 3.14 3.62
C LEU A 10 3.55 1.68 3.73
N PHE A 11 3.51 1.17 4.96
CA PHE A 11 2.98 -0.14 5.30
C PHE A 11 1.83 0.05 6.27
N PHE A 12 0.67 -0.48 5.91
CA PHE A 12 -0.52 -0.39 6.75
C PHE A 12 -1.45 -1.55 6.46
N GLU A 13 -2.32 -1.84 7.41
CA GLU A 13 -3.37 -2.85 7.26
C GLU A 13 -4.72 -2.19 7.08
N VAL A 14 -5.61 -2.89 6.36
CA VAL A 14 -7.01 -2.50 6.18
C VAL A 14 -7.93 -3.61 6.68
N TRP A 15 -9.17 -3.25 6.99
CA TRP A 15 -10.18 -4.21 7.39
C TRP A 15 -10.45 -5.22 6.26
N GLY A 16 -10.44 -6.50 6.62
CA GLY A 16 -10.74 -7.58 5.69
C GLY A 16 -12.18 -7.57 5.19
N ASP A 17 -12.39 -8.25 4.08
CA ASP A 17 -13.65 -8.27 3.32
C ASP A 17 -14.83 -8.83 4.13
N TYR A 18 -14.54 -9.61 5.18
CA TYR A 18 -15.53 -10.16 6.10
C TYR A 18 -16.11 -9.11 7.06
N MET A 19 -15.44 -7.95 7.24
CA MET A 19 -15.91 -6.86 8.09
C MET A 19 -16.75 -5.86 7.28
N LYS A 20 -17.95 -6.28 6.87
CA LYS A 20 -18.80 -5.53 5.91
C LYS A 20 -19.04 -4.07 6.28
N ASP A 21 -19.25 -3.78 7.56
CA ASP A 21 -19.54 -2.41 8.05
C ASP A 21 -18.33 -1.46 7.92
N LEU A 22 -17.13 -1.99 7.68
CA LEU A 22 -15.89 -1.24 7.60
C LEU A 22 -15.40 -1.06 6.15
N ILE A 23 -16.08 -1.66 5.16
CA ILE A 23 -15.76 -1.49 3.74
C ILE A 23 -15.69 0.00 3.34
N PRO A 24 -16.66 0.87 3.71
CA PRO A 24 -16.59 2.28 3.34
C PRO A 24 -15.36 2.99 3.95
N LYS A 25 -14.95 2.57 5.15
CA LYS A 25 -13.78 3.14 5.83
C LYS A 25 -12.48 2.68 5.18
N ARG A 26 -12.42 1.41 4.75
CA ARG A 26 -11.32 0.88 3.94
C ARG A 26 -11.19 1.66 2.63
N GLU A 27 -12.28 1.83 1.89
CA GLU A 27 -12.27 2.56 0.61
C GLU A 27 -11.78 4.00 0.80
N ALA A 28 -12.30 4.71 1.80
CA ALA A 28 -11.86 6.06 2.12
C ALA A 28 -10.36 6.15 2.44
N LEU A 29 -9.81 5.18 3.19
CA LEU A 29 -8.37 5.13 3.48
C LEU A 29 -7.54 4.86 2.22
N MET A 30 -7.98 3.90 1.39
CA MET A 30 -7.30 3.56 0.14
C MET A 30 -7.29 4.74 -0.84
N ASP A 31 -8.41 5.45 -0.95
CA ASP A 31 -8.55 6.63 -1.79
C ASP A 31 -7.72 7.80 -1.29
N PHE A 32 -7.66 8.02 0.03
CA PHE A 32 -6.78 9.03 0.61
C PHE A 32 -5.32 8.76 0.22
N VAL A 33 -4.83 7.53 0.38
CA VAL A 33 -3.45 7.17 0.05
C VAL A 33 -3.17 7.29 -1.46
N LYS A 34 -4.10 6.84 -2.33
CA LYS A 34 -3.93 6.90 -3.79
C LYS A 34 -4.07 8.30 -4.36
N ILE A 35 -5.18 8.97 -4.06
CA ILE A 35 -5.59 10.21 -4.71
C ILE A 35 -4.98 11.41 -4.00
N THR A 36 -5.01 11.44 -2.66
CA THR A 36 -4.54 12.59 -1.90
C THR A 36 -3.02 12.56 -1.70
N LEU A 37 -2.45 11.39 -1.38
CA LEU A 37 -1.01 11.26 -1.18
C LEU A 37 -0.24 10.92 -2.46
N GLY A 38 -0.92 10.41 -3.50
CA GLY A 38 -0.31 10.07 -4.79
C GLY A 38 0.44 8.74 -4.82
N TYR A 39 0.17 7.82 -3.89
CA TYR A 39 0.87 6.55 -3.78
C TYR A 39 0.17 5.44 -4.58
N GLU A 40 0.95 4.55 -5.18
CA GLU A 40 0.45 3.29 -5.72
C GLU A 40 0.42 2.25 -4.61
N ILE A 41 -0.63 1.42 -4.55
CA ILE A 41 -0.83 0.44 -3.48
C ILE A 41 -0.85 -0.97 -4.08
N VAL A 42 -0.03 -1.85 -3.53
CA VAL A 42 -0.10 -3.30 -3.71
C VAL A 42 -0.80 -3.90 -2.49
N LEU A 43 -1.84 -4.69 -2.73
CA LEU A 43 -2.63 -5.35 -1.69
C LEU A 43 -2.23 -6.83 -1.60
N PHE A 44 -1.95 -7.30 -0.39
CA PHE A 44 -1.70 -8.70 -0.09
C PHE A 44 -2.52 -9.13 1.14
N GLY A 45 -3.72 -9.65 0.89
CA GLY A 45 -4.71 -9.86 1.95
C GLY A 45 -5.15 -8.53 2.54
N GLU A 46 -4.94 -8.36 3.85
CA GLU A 46 -5.23 -7.12 4.59
C GLU A 46 -4.04 -6.15 4.61
N LEU A 47 -2.85 -6.59 4.19
CA LEU A 47 -1.65 -5.76 4.14
C LEU A 47 -1.63 -4.91 2.86
N CYS A 48 -1.44 -3.61 3.03
CA CYS A 48 -1.19 -2.64 1.99
C CYS A 48 0.28 -2.20 2.01
N ILE A 49 0.93 -2.30 0.86
CA ILE A 49 2.27 -1.76 0.64
C ILE A 49 2.13 -0.64 -0.39
N ALA A 50 2.37 0.59 0.05
CA ALA A 50 2.23 1.76 -0.80
C ALA A 50 3.58 2.40 -1.11
N GLN A 51 3.83 2.71 -2.38
CA GLN A 51 5.03 3.40 -2.85
C GLN A 51 4.65 4.55 -3.78
N HIS A 52 5.32 5.69 -3.63
CA HIS A 52 5.09 6.82 -4.51
C HIS A 52 5.85 6.59 -5.83
N PRO A 53 5.28 6.91 -7.02
CA PRO A 53 5.95 6.69 -8.30
C PRO A 53 7.32 7.37 -8.41
N SER A 54 7.51 8.51 -7.75
CA SER A 54 8.79 9.22 -7.72
C SER A 54 9.85 8.60 -6.80
N ASN A 55 9.48 7.65 -5.94
CA ASN A 55 10.39 6.95 -5.04
C ASN A 55 9.99 5.48 -4.83
N GLN A 56 10.10 4.70 -5.89
CA GLN A 56 10.00 3.23 -5.83
C GLN A 56 11.25 2.66 -5.14
N TYR A 57 11.06 2.08 -3.96
CA TYR A 57 12.13 1.60 -3.08
C TYR A 57 12.26 0.08 -3.11
N PHE A 58 11.14 -0.61 -3.33
CA PHE A 58 11.03 -2.05 -3.38
C PHE A 58 10.43 -2.52 -4.70
N LYS A 59 10.98 -3.59 -5.24
CA LYS A 59 10.28 -4.44 -6.19
C LYS A 59 9.45 -5.42 -5.38
N ILE A 60 8.14 -5.43 -5.62
CA ILE A 60 7.19 -6.28 -4.90
C ILE A 60 6.69 -7.35 -5.87
N GLU A 61 6.75 -8.61 -5.46
CA GLU A 61 6.20 -9.73 -6.23
C GLU A 61 5.27 -10.55 -5.33
N ILE A 62 4.06 -10.83 -5.84
CA ILE A 62 3.08 -11.69 -5.19
C ILE A 62 3.12 -13.03 -5.93
N GLY A 63 3.50 -14.09 -5.23
CA GLY A 63 3.58 -15.45 -5.78
C GLY A 63 2.32 -16.28 -5.56
N ASP A 64 2.24 -17.41 -6.26
CA ASP A 64 1.05 -18.27 -6.36
C ASP A 64 0.59 -18.89 -5.04
N GLN A 65 1.48 -19.04 -4.06
CA GLN A 65 1.20 -19.68 -2.76
C GLN A 65 0.87 -18.70 -1.63
N ARG A 66 0.33 -17.51 -1.94
CA ARG A 66 0.25 -16.40 -0.98
C ARG A 66 1.63 -16.10 -0.39
N SER A 67 2.65 -16.05 -1.24
CA SER A 67 3.96 -15.53 -0.85
C SER A 67 4.07 -14.09 -1.31
N LEU A 68 4.68 -13.27 -0.49
CA LEU A 68 5.03 -11.89 -0.78
C LEU A 68 6.55 -11.78 -0.69
N SER A 69 7.20 -11.35 -1.77
CA SER A 69 8.62 -11.04 -1.78
C SER A 69 8.84 -9.56 -2.01
N MET A 70 9.86 -9.01 -1.35
CA MET A 70 10.25 -7.61 -1.47
C MET A 70 11.76 -7.53 -1.65
N ALA A 71 12.21 -7.09 -2.82
CA ALA A 71 13.61 -6.83 -3.10
C ALA A 71 13.87 -5.33 -3.09
N ARG A 72 14.89 -4.90 -2.36
CA ARG A 72 15.28 -3.49 -2.30
C ARG A 72 15.92 -3.07 -3.63
N LEU A 73 15.42 -1.97 -4.21
CA LEU A 73 15.90 -1.43 -5.49
C LEU A 73 17.04 -0.41 -5.33
N LYS A 74 17.13 0.25 -4.17
CA LYS A 74 18.10 1.31 -3.87
C LYS A 74 18.59 1.20 -2.44
#